data_AF-A0A7J2IF66-F1
#
_entry.id   AF-A0A7J2IF66-F1
#
_cell.length_a   1.000
_cell.length_b   1.000
_cell.length_c   1.000
_cell.angle_alpha   90.00
_cell.angle_beta   90.00
_cell.angle_gamma   90.00
#
_symmetry.space_group_name_H-M   'P 1'
#
loop_
_entity.id
_entity.type
_entity.pdbx_description
1 polymer ?
#
loop_
_entity_poly.entity_id
_entity_poly.type
_entity_poly.pdbx_seq_one_letter_code
_entity_poly.pdbx_strand_id
1 'polypeptide(L)'
;MDLVTISIVTIAIILFIAIPGFLLSMAIFPRKEDLDPVERVGLSVVLGLTPVFLLYFGDKNFSIPITDYTTLATFLLVSLAGYVGWRYRVRK
;
A
#
# COMPACT_ATOMS: atom_id res chain seq x y z
N MET A 1 -20.85 -4.11 18.61
CA MET A 1 -19.99 -2.95 18.27
C MET A 1 -20.90 -1.79 17.95
N ASP A 2 -20.61 -0.64 18.52
CA ASP A 2 -21.30 0.62 18.24
C ASP A 2 -20.86 1.19 16.88
N LEU A 3 -21.69 2.09 16.32
CA LEU A 3 -21.48 2.71 15.01
C LEU A 3 -20.12 3.44 14.91
N VAL A 4 -19.63 4.02 16.01
CA VAL A 4 -18.36 4.75 16.03
C VAL A 4 -17.21 3.75 15.84
N THR A 5 -17.20 2.65 16.59
CA THR A 5 -16.18 1.61 16.43
C THR A 5 -16.16 1.02 15.02
N ILE A 6 -17.33 0.73 14.43
CA ILE A 6 -17.42 0.23 13.05
C ILE A 6 -16.77 1.24 12.09
N SER A 7 -17.11 2.52 12.22
CA SER A 7 -16.59 3.57 11.35
C SER A 7 -15.07 3.70 11.45
N ILE A 8 -14.50 3.64 12.67
CA ILE A 8 -13.06 3.72 12.90
C ILE A 8 -12.34 2.53 12.25
N VAL A 9 -12.84 1.31 12.46
CA VAL A 9 -12.23 0.09 11.89
C VAL A 9 -12.28 0.13 10.37
N THR A 10 -13.40 0.55 9.78
CA THR A 10 -13.53 0.68 8.32
C THR A 10 -12.53 1.69 7.76
N ILE A 11 -12.40 2.88 8.37
CA ILE A 11 -11.43 3.89 7.94
C ILE A 11 -10.00 3.37 8.07
N ALA A 12 -9.69 2.67 9.16
CA ALA A 12 -8.36 2.08 9.37
C ALA A 12 -8.02 1.07 8.27
N ILE A 13 -8.94 0.17 7.90
CA ILE A 13 -8.73 -0.81 6.81
C ILE A 13 -8.52 -0.11 5.47
N ILE A 14 -9.34 0.91 5.17
CA ILE A 14 -9.21 1.69 3.92
C ILE A 14 -7.84 2.34 3.85
N LEU A 15 -7.40 3.01 4.93
CA LEU A 15 -6.08 3.65 4.97
C LEU A 15 -4.95 2.62 4.89
N PHE A 16 -5.10 1.47 5.53
CA PHE A 16 -4.10 0.41 5.52
C PHE A 16 -3.82 -0.09 4.09
N ILE A 17 -4.83 -0.15 3.22
CA ILE A 17 -4.68 -0.52 1.81
C ILE A 17 -4.27 0.71 0.96
N ALA A 18 -4.89 1.87 1.18
CA ALA A 18 -4.70 3.04 0.34
C ALA A 18 -3.29 3.64 0.47
N ILE A 19 -2.68 3.64 1.67
CA ILE A 19 -1.35 4.22 1.91
C ILE A 19 -0.25 3.54 1.06
N PRO A 20 -0.03 2.22 1.13
CA PRO A 20 1.01 1.57 0.33
C PRO A 20 0.73 1.74 -1.16
N GLY A 21 -0.53 1.63 -1.57
CA GLY A 21 -0.92 1.81 -2.97
C GLY A 21 -0.65 3.21 -3.51
N PHE A 22 -0.91 4.25 -2.72
CA PHE A 22 -0.63 5.63 -3.08
C PHE A 22 0.87 5.93 -3.12
N LEU A 23 1.64 5.40 -2.18
CA LEU A 23 3.10 5.54 -2.18
C LEU A 23 3.73 4.83 -3.38
N LEU A 24 3.23 3.64 -3.74
CA LEU A 24 3.62 2.94 -4.96
C LEU A 24 3.20 3.70 -6.22
N SER A 25 1.99 4.28 -6.26
CA SER A 25 1.54 5.04 -7.43
C SER A 25 2.43 6.26 -7.68
N MET A 26 2.87 6.95 -6.62
CA MET A 26 3.91 8.00 -6.72
C MET A 26 5.26 7.43 -7.16
N ALA A 27 5.61 6.23 -6.71
CA ALA A 27 6.83 5.54 -7.12
C ALA A 27 6.81 5.06 -8.57
N ILE A 28 5.65 4.99 -9.24
CA ILE A 28 5.50 4.62 -10.67
C ILE A 28 5.20 5.85 -11.55
N PHE A 29 4.43 6.81 -11.05
CA PHE A 29 4.03 8.06 -11.71
C PHE A 29 4.33 9.27 -10.78
N PRO A 30 5.56 9.81 -10.80
CA PRO A 30 6.05 10.67 -9.74
C PRO A 30 5.56 12.11 -9.85
N ARG A 31 5.19 12.55 -11.04
CA ARG A 31 4.69 13.91 -11.30
C ARG A 31 3.17 13.91 -11.30
N LYS A 32 2.58 15.08 -11.05
CA LYS A 32 1.12 15.26 -11.03
C LYS A 32 0.50 15.20 -12.42
N GLU A 33 1.29 15.50 -13.44
CA GLU A 33 0.87 15.49 -14.86
C GLU A 33 0.76 14.07 -15.42
N ASP A 34 1.38 13.09 -14.75
CA ASP A 34 1.44 11.70 -15.25
C ASP A 34 0.12 10.93 -15.07
N LEU A 35 -0.69 11.33 -14.10
CA LEU A 35 -1.98 10.71 -13.77
C LEU A 35 -2.92 11.77 -13.23
N ASP A 36 -4.16 11.76 -13.71
CA ASP A 36 -5.20 12.57 -13.09
C ASP A 36 -5.50 12.09 -11.66
N PRO A 37 -6.15 12.92 -10.81
CA PRO A 37 -6.43 12.54 -9.43
C PRO A 37 -7.32 11.29 -9.28
N VAL A 38 -8.25 11.05 -10.21
CA VAL A 38 -9.18 9.91 -10.17
C VAL A 38 -8.46 8.63 -10.55
N GLU A 39 -7.68 8.65 -11.62
CA GLU A 39 -6.79 7.58 -12.04
C GLU A 39 -5.80 7.22 -10.94
N ARG A 40 -5.23 8.23 -10.27
CA ARG A 40 -4.32 8.00 -9.16
C ARG A 40 -5.00 7.30 -7.99
N VAL A 41 -6.23 7.68 -7.65
CA VAL A 41 -7.01 6.99 -6.60
C VAL A 41 -7.30 5.55 -7.03
N GLY A 42 -7.80 5.34 -8.25
CA GLY A 42 -8.10 4.01 -8.78
C GLY A 42 -6.87 3.09 -8.79
N LEU A 43 -5.74 3.59 -9.29
CA LEU A 43 -4.48 2.85 -9.31
C LEU A 43 -3.97 2.57 -7.89
N SER A 44 -4.14 3.51 -6.96
CA SER A 44 -3.73 3.32 -5.57
C SER A 44 -4.53 2.20 -4.88
N VAL A 45 -5.80 2.00 -5.23
CA VAL A 45 -6.58 0.86 -4.70
C VAL A 45 -5.99 -0.47 -5.19
N VAL A 46 -5.67 -0.57 -6.49
CA VAL A 46 -5.10 -1.79 -7.06
C VAL A 46 -3.69 -2.06 -6.51
N LEU A 47 -2.83 -1.06 -6.49
CA LEU A 47 -1.47 -1.17 -5.93
C LEU A 47 -1.48 -1.40 -4.42
N GLY A 48 -2.53 -0.98 -3.72
CA GLY A 48 -2.73 -1.22 -2.29
C GLY A 48 -2.84 -2.71 -1.93
N LEU A 49 -3.14 -3.58 -2.90
CA LEU A 49 -3.17 -5.02 -2.72
C LEU A 49 -1.78 -5.67 -2.82
N THR A 50 -0.75 -4.94 -3.25
CA THR A 50 0.62 -5.45 -3.39
C THR A 50 1.15 -6.12 -2.11
N PRO A 51 1.01 -5.52 -0.90
CA PRO A 51 1.44 -6.18 0.32
C PRO A 51 0.74 -7.53 0.57
N VAL A 52 -0.54 -7.65 0.21
CA VAL A 52 -1.31 -8.89 0.37
C VAL A 52 -0.77 -9.99 -0.56
N PHE A 53 -0.49 -9.64 -1.82
CA PHE A 53 0.10 -10.59 -2.76
C PHE A 53 1.50 -11.03 -2.34
N LEU A 54 2.32 -10.11 -1.80
CA LEU A 54 3.65 -10.43 -1.29
C LEU A 54 3.60 -11.33 -0.06
N LEU A 55 2.66 -11.10 0.86
CA LEU A 55 2.43 -11.98 2.01
C LEU A 55 2.03 -13.38 1.58
N TYR A 56 1.06 -13.48 0.66
CA TYR A 56 0.62 -14.76 0.13
C TYR A 56 1.74 -15.51 -0.60
N PHE A 57 2.53 -14.79 -1.40
CA PHE A 57 3.70 -15.34 -2.07
C PHE A 57 4.74 -15.82 -1.06
N GLY A 58 5.00 -15.05 0.01
CA GLY A 58 5.94 -15.40 1.08
C GLY A 58 5.53 -16.66 1.85
N ASP A 59 4.25 -16.79 2.16
CA ASP A 59 3.69 -18.00 2.79
C ASP A 59 3.90 -19.24 1.91
N LYS A 60 3.56 -19.14 0.62
CA LYS A 60 3.59 -20.30 -0.29
C LYS A 60 4.98 -20.72 -0.74
N ASN A 61 5.91 -19.77 -0.89
CA ASN A 61 7.21 -20.04 -1.51
C ASN A 61 8.35 -20.08 -0.48
N PHE A 62 8.22 -19.39 0.64
CA PHE A 62 9.28 -19.28 1.65
C PHE A 62 8.84 -19.73 3.06
N SER A 63 7.61 -20.24 3.19
CA SER A 63 7.03 -20.67 4.48
C SER A 63 7.05 -19.57 5.54
N ILE A 64 6.93 -18.30 5.12
CA ILE A 64 6.83 -17.16 6.04
C ILE A 64 5.38 -17.12 6.55
N PRO A 65 5.13 -17.35 7.86
CA PRO A 65 3.77 -17.38 8.36
C PRO A 65 3.11 -16.00 8.29
N ILE A 66 1.84 -15.97 7.88
CA ILE A 66 1.03 -14.75 7.91
C ILE A 66 0.58 -14.52 9.35
N THR A 67 1.22 -13.55 10.00
CA THR A 67 0.98 -13.11 11.38
C THR A 67 0.79 -11.60 11.37
N ASP A 68 0.32 -11.03 12.48
CA ASP A 68 0.18 -9.57 12.61
C ASP A 68 1.51 -8.86 12.34
N TYR A 69 2.63 -9.41 12.84
CA TYR A 69 3.97 -8.84 12.66
C TYR A 69 4.44 -8.89 11.20
N THR A 70 4.30 -10.04 10.53
CA THR A 70 4.72 -10.17 9.12
C THR A 70 3.83 -9.33 8.20
N THR A 71 2.54 -9.20 8.55
CA THR A 71 1.60 -8.32 7.86
C THR A 71 2.02 -6.86 7.98
N LEU A 72 2.17 -6.35 9.21
CA LEU A 72 2.61 -4.97 9.44
C LEU A 72 3.96 -4.68 8.79
N ALA A 73 4.92 -5.60 8.92
CA ALA A 73 6.24 -5.46 8.30
C ALA A 73 6.15 -5.35 6.78
N THR A 74 5.36 -6.21 6.12
CA THR A 74 5.22 -6.17 4.66
C THR A 74 4.57 -4.87 4.19
N PHE A 75 3.51 -4.42 4.87
CA PHE A 75 2.84 -3.16 4.53
C PHE A 75 3.76 -1.95 4.71
N LEU A 76 4.55 -1.92 5.78
CA LEU A 76 5.56 -0.88 6.02
C LEU A 76 6.68 -0.91 4.97
N LEU A 77 7.19 -2.09 4.64
CA LEU A 77 8.26 -2.25 3.65
C LEU A 77 7.81 -1.81 2.25
N VAL A 78 6.60 -2.20 1.83
CA VAL A 78 6.03 -1.76 0.55
C VAL A 78 5.82 -0.25 0.53
N SER A 79 5.27 0.32 1.60
CA SER A 79 5.10 1.77 1.74
C SER A 79 6.43 2.51 1.66
N LEU A 80 7.44 2.03 2.38
CA LEU A 80 8.79 2.60 2.39
C LEU A 80 9.44 2.49 1.01
N ALA A 81 9.33 1.34 0.34
CA ALA A 81 9.85 1.15 -1.01
C ALA A 81 9.20 2.12 -2.01
N GLY A 82 7.87 2.31 -1.92
CA GLY A 82 7.16 3.31 -2.73
C GLY A 82 7.66 4.72 -2.46
N TYR A 83 7.74 5.13 -1.19
CA TYR A 83 8.24 6.45 -0.81
C TYR A 83 9.68 6.70 -1.28
N VAL A 84 10.59 5.77 -1.03
CA VAL A 84 12.01 5.87 -1.43
C VAL A 84 12.13 5.90 -2.95
N GLY A 85 11.40 5.04 -3.66
CA GLY A 85 11.36 5.00 -5.12
C GLY A 85 10.86 6.33 -5.72
N TRP A 86 9.82 6.92 -5.14
CA TRP A 86 9.35 8.25 -5.53
C TRP A 86 10.42 9.32 -5.30
N ARG A 87 11.05 9.37 -4.12
CA ARG A 87 12.09 10.36 -3.80
C ARG A 87 13.29 10.25 -4.73
N TYR A 88 13.67 9.04 -5.14
CA TYR A 88 14.74 8.82 -6.10
C TYR A 88 14.37 9.35 -7.48
N ARG A 89 13.14 9.08 -7.96
CA ARG A 89 12.71 9.49 -9.32
C ARG A 89 12.35 10.96 -9.44
N VAL A 90 11.97 11.65 -8.37
CA VAL A 90 11.76 13.10 -8.39
C VAL A 90 13.07 13.88 -8.43
N ARG A 91 14.17 13.30 -7.92
CA ARG A 91 15.49 13.94 -7.91
C ARG A 91 16.28 13.76 -9.20
N LYS A 92 15.86 12.84 -10.07
CA LYS A 92 16.45 12.58 -11.38
C LYS A 92 15.73 13.41 -12.45
#